data_AF-A0A1C3N589-F1
#
_entry.id   AF-A0A1C3N589-F1
#
_cell.length_a   1.000
_cell.length_b   1.000
_cell.length_c   1.000
_cell.angle_alpha   90.00
_cell.angle_beta   90.00
_cell.angle_gamma   90.00
#
_symmetry.space_group_name_H-M   'P 1'
#
loop_
_entity.id
_entity.type
_entity.pdbx_description
1 polymer ?
#
loop_
_entity_poly.entity_id
_entity_poly.type
_entity_poly.pdbx_seq_one_letter_code
_entity_poly.pdbx_strand_id
1 'polypeptide(L)'
;MTITSLGTAASATTRHGWRVTWADRENERRRRAHQTEVDAWTRRADELTRQRIEAAGFLGAAQPRTGLPVELDSDELVYRVLPAAELVEAVARHVPGLPAPALAVGPPGVTGRALPRGLRVVDSGLAVVTNHRVAFGGREQRREWRHADLLGPAHHPDAPLTLLHTAAAARLAGLLVPATTVANTRFYLTLAVAAARGERATVVAELDALAEAHQRRRPTPPPPAQPHEAPLTAVRPERRAVAATVVMLAFASFSANAGGAEQDPGRYEIGAEVLDTRGPWAIGAVVPTLPAEPVTPGVDLSTPAIGPVPAVSRGDAPAGPTSPGTPGGTTPTERVETPNGGGGSDPGTAPAPAPTTAPVPTTAPAPPPVEGTTPPAPAPTPTTTTAPAPAPSSPPPTAAPAPTNPPSSSDPRLLTVCLDPIQLPLLDPLLCPRD
;
A
#
# COMPACT_ATOMS: atom_id res chain seq x y z
N MET A 1 -36.47 -61.71 -46.34
CA MET A 1 -35.18 -61.35 -45.75
C MET A 1 -35.33 -59.98 -45.12
N THR A 2 -35.39 -59.90 -43.80
CA THR A 2 -35.59 -58.65 -43.06
C THR A 2 -34.50 -58.60 -41.99
N ILE A 3 -33.44 -57.84 -42.24
CA ILE A 3 -32.34 -57.65 -41.29
C ILE A 3 -32.64 -56.39 -40.51
N THR A 4 -33.14 -56.56 -39.28
CA THR A 4 -33.39 -55.47 -38.34
C THR A 4 -32.06 -55.01 -37.76
N SER A 5 -31.62 -53.83 -38.20
CA SER A 5 -30.35 -53.21 -37.80
C SER A 5 -30.46 -52.63 -36.37
N LEU A 6 -30.02 -53.40 -35.37
CA LEU A 6 -29.98 -53.00 -33.94
C LEU A 6 -28.68 -52.26 -33.54
N GLY A 7 -27.75 -52.04 -34.47
CA GLY A 7 -26.41 -51.46 -34.17
C GLY A 7 -26.36 -49.93 -34.02
N THR A 8 -27.35 -49.20 -34.54
CA THR A 8 -27.27 -47.73 -34.66
C THR A 8 -27.72 -46.99 -33.39
N ALA A 9 -28.67 -47.55 -32.63
CA ALA A 9 -29.24 -46.88 -31.45
C ALA A 9 -28.25 -46.78 -30.28
N ALA A 10 -27.45 -47.83 -30.03
CA ALA A 10 -26.46 -47.84 -28.94
C ALA A 10 -25.33 -46.80 -29.12
N SER A 11 -24.96 -46.51 -30.38
CA SER A 11 -23.90 -45.53 -30.71
C SER A 11 -24.37 -44.08 -30.65
N ALA A 12 -25.67 -43.82 -30.81
CA ALA A 12 -26.23 -42.47 -30.72
C ALA A 12 -26.29 -41.99 -29.26
N THR A 13 -26.69 -42.87 -28.32
CA THR A 13 -26.80 -42.54 -26.90
C THR A 13 -25.43 -42.31 -26.24
N THR A 14 -24.40 -43.09 -26.60
CA THR A 14 -23.02 -42.86 -26.13
C THR A 14 -22.41 -41.59 -26.74
N ARG A 15 -22.74 -41.24 -27.99
CA ARG A 15 -22.33 -39.96 -28.60
C ARG A 15 -22.97 -38.73 -27.96
N HIS A 16 -24.09 -38.89 -27.26
CA HIS A 16 -24.71 -37.78 -26.51
C HIS A 16 -24.15 -37.65 -25.09
N GLY A 17 -23.84 -38.77 -24.43
CA GLY A 17 -23.31 -38.77 -23.06
C GLY A 17 -21.99 -37.99 -22.89
N TRP A 18 -21.03 -38.12 -23.80
CA TRP A 18 -19.75 -37.40 -23.66
C TRP A 18 -19.92 -35.88 -23.75
N ARG A 19 -20.90 -35.39 -24.53
CA ARG A 19 -21.19 -33.95 -24.66
C ARG A 19 -21.77 -33.38 -23.38
N VAL A 20 -22.66 -34.12 -22.72
CA VAL A 20 -23.18 -33.76 -21.40
C VAL A 20 -22.04 -33.71 -20.38
N THR A 21 -21.22 -34.76 -20.28
CA THR A 21 -20.07 -34.76 -19.35
C THR A 21 -19.02 -33.68 -19.67
N TRP A 22 -18.90 -33.26 -20.92
CA TRP A 22 -18.06 -32.13 -21.29
C TRP A 22 -18.66 -30.83 -20.77
N ALA A 23 -19.95 -30.58 -21.01
CA ALA A 23 -20.65 -29.39 -20.57
C ALA A 23 -20.59 -29.25 -19.04
N ASP A 24 -20.76 -30.35 -18.30
CA ASP A 24 -20.65 -30.35 -16.84
C ASP A 24 -19.25 -29.94 -16.36
N ARG A 25 -18.18 -30.50 -16.95
CA ARG A 25 -16.79 -30.15 -16.63
C ARG A 25 -16.45 -28.72 -17.01
N GLU A 26 -16.95 -28.26 -18.15
CA GLU A 26 -16.81 -26.90 -18.62
C GLU A 26 -17.48 -25.91 -17.67
N ASN A 27 -18.73 -26.18 -17.29
CA ASN A 27 -19.49 -25.38 -16.34
C ASN A 27 -18.81 -25.33 -14.97
N GLU A 28 -18.28 -26.46 -14.51
CA GLU A 28 -17.54 -26.52 -13.26
C GLU A 28 -16.24 -25.69 -13.32
N ARG A 29 -15.49 -25.75 -14.43
CA ARG A 29 -14.31 -24.89 -14.61
C ARG A 29 -14.67 -23.40 -14.61
N ARG A 30 -15.73 -23.02 -15.35
CA ARG A 30 -16.24 -21.65 -15.39
C ARG A 30 -16.69 -21.17 -14.01
N ARG A 31 -17.37 -22.02 -13.24
CA ARG A 31 -17.80 -21.73 -11.86
C ARG A 31 -16.61 -21.48 -10.94
N ARG A 32 -15.56 -22.30 -10.98
CA ARG A 32 -14.35 -22.09 -10.17
C ARG A 32 -13.61 -20.82 -10.54
N ALA A 33 -13.50 -20.53 -11.84
CA ALA A 33 -12.89 -19.28 -12.32
C ALA A 33 -13.69 -18.06 -11.80
N HIS A 34 -15.01 -18.09 -11.98
CA HIS A 34 -15.90 -17.04 -11.46
C HIS A 34 -15.83 -16.90 -9.94
N GLN A 35 -15.79 -18.00 -9.18
CA GLN A 35 -15.64 -17.93 -7.72
C GLN A 35 -14.31 -17.28 -7.33
N THR A 36 -13.22 -17.62 -8.01
CA THR A 36 -11.90 -17.00 -7.77
C THR A 36 -11.92 -15.49 -8.03
N GLU A 37 -12.61 -15.07 -9.10
CA GLU A 37 -12.82 -13.65 -9.42
C GLU A 37 -13.69 -12.93 -8.37
N VAL A 38 -14.79 -13.56 -7.95
CA VAL A 38 -15.68 -13.04 -6.89
C VAL A 38 -14.92 -12.91 -5.57
N ASP A 39 -14.13 -13.90 -5.18
CA ASP A 39 -13.35 -13.86 -3.95
C ASP A 39 -12.30 -12.74 -3.99
N ALA A 40 -11.63 -12.53 -5.13
CA ALA A 40 -10.71 -11.42 -5.31
C ALA A 40 -11.41 -10.06 -5.26
N TRP A 41 -12.60 -9.96 -5.88
CA TRP A 41 -13.43 -8.77 -5.85
C TRP A 41 -13.90 -8.45 -4.42
N THR A 42 -14.36 -9.44 -3.65
CA THR A 42 -14.80 -9.27 -2.26
C THR A 42 -13.65 -8.81 -1.37
N ARG A 43 -12.47 -9.46 -1.43
CA ARG A 43 -11.29 -9.04 -0.67
C ARG A 43 -10.91 -7.57 -0.90
N ARG A 44 -11.02 -7.11 -2.15
CA ARG A 44 -10.75 -5.70 -2.47
C ARG A 44 -11.83 -4.76 -1.95
N ALA A 45 -13.10 -5.17 -1.97
CA ALA A 45 -14.19 -4.39 -1.37
C ALA A 45 -14.01 -4.24 0.15
N ASP A 46 -13.62 -5.32 0.83
CA ASP A 46 -13.32 -5.32 2.27
C ASP A 46 -12.12 -4.42 2.59
N GLU A 47 -11.06 -4.48 1.77
CA GLU A 47 -9.89 -3.60 1.91
C GLU A 47 -10.27 -2.12 1.78
N LEU A 48 -11.04 -1.75 0.75
CA LEU A 48 -11.51 -0.37 0.56
C LEU A 48 -12.39 0.10 1.73
N THR A 49 -13.26 -0.76 2.24
CA THR A 49 -14.11 -0.46 3.39
C THR A 49 -13.27 -0.20 4.64
N ARG A 50 -12.28 -1.05 4.90
CA ARG A 50 -11.32 -0.85 6.01
C ARG A 50 -10.54 0.45 5.85
N GLN A 51 -9.98 0.71 4.67
CA GLN A 51 -9.24 1.95 4.37
C GLN A 51 -10.11 3.18 4.59
N ARG A 52 -11.40 3.14 4.21
CA ARG A 52 -12.34 4.25 4.42
C ARG A 52 -12.59 4.51 5.92
N ILE A 53 -12.81 3.46 6.71
CA ILE A 53 -12.99 3.57 8.17
C ILE A 53 -11.73 4.17 8.81
N GLU A 54 -10.56 3.67 8.42
CA GLU A 54 -9.28 4.17 8.93
C GLU A 54 -9.02 5.61 8.49
N ALA A 55 -9.32 5.97 7.24
CA ALA A 55 -9.22 7.34 6.73
C ALA A 55 -10.22 8.30 7.38
N ALA A 56 -11.30 7.80 7.98
CA ALA A 56 -12.22 8.63 8.78
C ALA A 56 -11.69 8.82 10.21
N GLY A 57 -11.26 7.75 10.89
CA GLY A 57 -11.01 7.79 12.34
C GLY A 57 -9.57 7.60 12.85
N PHE A 58 -8.68 6.98 12.08
CA PHE A 58 -7.33 6.66 12.56
C PHE A 58 -6.39 7.87 12.57
N LEU A 59 -5.85 8.22 13.75
CA LEU A 59 -4.93 9.36 13.95
C LEU A 59 -3.46 8.96 14.08
N GLY A 60 -3.15 7.66 14.05
CA GLY A 60 -1.84 7.11 14.41
C GLY A 60 -1.85 6.43 15.78
N ALA A 61 -0.76 5.75 16.10
CA ALA A 61 -0.53 5.10 17.38
C ALA A 61 0.68 5.73 18.10
N ALA A 62 0.56 5.97 19.40
CA ALA A 62 1.66 6.54 20.20
C ALA A 62 2.80 5.55 20.48
N GLN A 63 2.57 4.26 20.26
CA GLN A 63 3.52 3.16 20.46
C GLN A 63 3.54 2.24 19.23
N PRO A 64 4.65 1.50 19.01
CA PRO A 64 5.90 1.48 19.80
C PRO A 64 6.82 2.66 19.52
N ARG A 65 7.59 3.10 20.53
CA ARG A 65 8.63 4.15 20.39
C ARG A 65 10.06 3.60 20.43
N THR A 66 10.23 2.36 20.87
CA THR A 66 11.54 1.69 20.97
C THR A 66 11.93 1.05 19.64
N GLY A 67 13.23 1.03 19.34
CA GLY A 67 13.77 0.39 18.13
C GLY A 67 13.45 1.10 16.81
N LEU A 68 12.94 2.34 16.87
CA LEU A 68 12.67 3.15 15.68
C LEU A 68 13.97 3.79 15.15
N PRO A 69 14.03 4.14 13.85
CA PRO A 69 15.22 4.72 13.25
C PRO A 69 15.39 6.20 13.61
N VAL A 70 14.44 6.79 14.33
CA VAL A 70 14.46 8.18 14.79
C VAL A 70 13.76 8.26 16.14
N GLU A 71 14.18 9.22 16.96
CA GLU A 71 13.49 9.58 18.20
C GLU A 71 12.22 10.37 17.87
N LEU A 72 11.09 9.95 18.45
CA LEU A 72 9.79 10.56 18.19
C LEU A 72 9.51 11.68 19.18
N ASP A 73 8.97 12.79 18.67
CA ASP A 73 8.50 13.87 19.52
C ASP A 73 7.30 13.42 20.39
N SER A 74 6.99 14.17 21.45
CA SER A 74 5.94 13.79 22.40
C SER A 74 4.56 13.64 21.75
N ASP A 75 4.27 14.46 20.74
CA ASP A 75 3.04 14.52 19.94
C ASP A 75 3.12 13.73 18.63
N GLU A 76 4.26 13.09 18.36
CA GLU A 76 4.46 12.29 17.16
C GLU A 76 3.81 10.90 17.33
N LEU A 77 2.89 10.59 16.43
CA LEU A 77 2.11 9.37 16.32
C LEU A 77 2.53 8.58 15.09
N VAL A 78 2.74 7.28 15.26
CA VAL A 78 3.13 6.36 14.20
C VAL A 78 1.91 5.91 13.41
N TYR A 79 1.94 6.15 12.10
CA TYR A 79 0.95 5.61 11.16
C TYR A 79 1.33 4.20 10.73
N ARG A 80 2.62 3.99 10.41
CA ARG A 80 3.10 2.68 9.97
C ARG A 80 4.58 2.49 10.21
N VAL A 81 4.96 1.26 10.57
CA VAL A 81 6.34 0.78 10.57
C VAL A 81 6.56 -0.18 9.40
N LEU A 82 7.66 -0.01 8.69
CA LEU A 82 8.05 -0.75 7.49
C LEU A 82 9.41 -1.42 7.76
N PRO A 83 9.42 -2.67 8.26
CA PRO A 83 10.64 -3.32 8.77
C PRO A 83 11.67 -3.71 7.72
N ALA A 84 11.25 -3.80 6.45
CA ALA A 84 12.10 -4.22 5.33
C ALA A 84 11.94 -3.25 4.15
N ALA A 85 12.13 -1.95 4.43
CA ALA A 85 12.14 -0.93 3.39
C ALA A 85 13.53 -0.82 2.76
N GLU A 86 13.58 -0.55 1.46
CA GLU A 86 14.80 -0.22 0.73
C GLU A 86 14.77 1.27 0.36
N LEU A 87 15.85 1.99 0.66
CA LEU A 87 16.01 3.39 0.26
C LEU A 87 16.43 3.41 -1.21
N VAL A 88 15.66 4.14 -2.02
CA VAL A 88 15.91 4.28 -3.46
C VAL A 88 16.24 5.73 -3.79
N GLU A 89 17.24 5.93 -4.64
CA GLU A 89 17.61 7.26 -5.15
C GLU A 89 17.64 7.29 -6.67
N ALA A 90 17.31 8.47 -7.22
CA ALA A 90 17.54 8.77 -8.62
C ALA A 90 19.04 9.00 -8.88
N VAL A 91 19.58 8.24 -9.83
CA VAL A 91 20.96 8.36 -10.32
C VAL A 91 21.04 9.28 -11.53
N ALA A 92 19.99 9.26 -12.36
CA ALA A 92 19.89 10.09 -13.54
C ALA A 92 19.26 11.44 -13.21
N ARG A 93 19.71 12.52 -13.87
CA ARG A 93 19.06 13.84 -13.80
C ARG A 93 17.62 13.80 -14.31
N HIS A 94 17.35 12.92 -15.27
CA HIS A 94 16.03 12.68 -15.82
C HIS A 94 15.72 11.19 -15.72
N VAL A 95 14.65 10.86 -15.01
CA VAL A 95 14.13 9.51 -14.90
C VAL A 95 12.78 9.51 -15.62
N PRO A 96 12.67 8.91 -16.81
CA PRO A 96 11.42 8.93 -17.57
C PRO A 96 10.36 8.07 -16.88
N GLY A 97 9.10 8.50 -16.99
CA GLY A 97 7.95 7.73 -16.48
C GLY A 97 7.78 7.76 -14.97
N LEU A 98 8.42 8.70 -14.27
CA LEU A 98 8.15 8.87 -12.85
C LEU A 98 6.72 9.37 -12.60
N PRO A 99 6.01 8.81 -11.61
CA PRO A 99 4.69 9.29 -11.23
C PRO A 99 4.76 10.74 -10.73
N ALA A 100 3.73 11.52 -11.02
CA ALA A 100 3.55 12.83 -10.41
C ALA A 100 3.18 12.68 -8.93
N PRO A 101 3.67 13.57 -8.04
CA PRO A 101 3.19 13.64 -6.66
C PRO A 101 1.69 13.90 -6.62
N ALA A 102 0.95 13.10 -5.84
CA ALA A 102 -0.48 13.28 -5.66
C ALA A 102 -0.92 12.72 -4.29
N LEU A 103 -1.99 13.27 -3.73
CA LEU A 103 -2.71 12.63 -2.63
C LEU A 103 -3.63 11.55 -3.18
N ALA A 104 -3.01 10.51 -3.75
CA ALA A 104 -3.68 9.34 -4.28
C ALA A 104 -3.20 8.09 -3.53
N VAL A 105 -4.08 7.15 -3.18
CA VAL A 105 -3.70 5.87 -2.53
C VAL A 105 -3.01 4.92 -3.53
N GLY A 106 -3.19 5.15 -4.84
CA GLY A 106 -2.57 4.37 -5.90
C GLY A 106 -3.13 2.94 -6.02
N PRO A 107 -2.69 2.16 -7.03
CA PRO A 107 -3.21 0.81 -7.24
C PRO A 107 -2.75 -0.16 -6.14
N PRO A 108 -3.61 -1.13 -5.75
CA PRO A 108 -3.30 -2.07 -4.66
C PRO A 108 -2.35 -3.20 -5.06
N GLY A 109 -2.26 -3.50 -6.37
CA GLY A 109 -1.48 -4.62 -6.89
C GLY A 109 -0.28 -4.13 -7.68
N VAL A 110 0.90 -4.64 -7.34
CA VAL A 110 2.11 -4.54 -8.17
C VAL A 110 2.72 -5.92 -8.30
N THR A 111 2.99 -6.30 -9.54
CA THR A 111 3.52 -7.61 -9.90
C THR A 111 5.03 -7.58 -10.13
N GLY A 112 5.60 -6.40 -10.40
CA GLY A 112 7.02 -6.22 -10.69
C GLY A 112 7.82 -5.78 -9.47
N ARG A 113 8.99 -6.41 -9.25
CA ARG A 113 10.05 -5.88 -8.35
C ARG A 113 11.09 -5.06 -9.11
N ALA A 114 11.04 -5.05 -10.44
CA ALA A 114 12.01 -4.34 -11.26
C ALA A 114 11.94 -2.83 -10.98
N LEU A 115 13.08 -2.24 -10.61
CA LEU A 115 13.20 -0.81 -10.43
C LEU A 115 13.16 -0.10 -11.79
N PRO A 116 12.44 1.03 -11.90
CA PRO A 116 12.53 1.90 -13.06
C PRO A 116 13.97 2.29 -13.38
N ARG A 117 14.31 2.35 -14.67
CA ARG A 117 15.65 2.76 -15.13
C ARG A 117 16.00 4.13 -14.58
N GLY A 118 17.23 4.30 -14.10
CA GLY A 118 17.70 5.56 -13.52
C GLY A 118 17.45 5.69 -12.02
N LEU A 119 16.80 4.70 -11.40
CA LEU A 119 16.73 4.53 -9.95
C LEU A 119 17.66 3.40 -9.51
N ARG A 120 18.21 3.51 -8.30
CA ARG A 120 18.94 2.42 -7.65
C ARG A 120 18.59 2.35 -6.17
N VAL A 121 18.66 1.15 -5.61
CA VAL A 121 18.66 0.95 -4.15
C VAL A 121 20.03 1.37 -3.63
N VAL A 122 20.04 2.16 -2.56
CA VAL A 122 21.25 2.65 -1.90
C VAL A 122 21.43 2.10 -0.49
N ASP A 123 20.35 1.68 0.17
CA ASP A 123 20.40 1.07 1.50
C ASP A 123 19.12 0.26 1.77
N SER A 124 19.13 -0.56 2.82
CA SER A 124 17.99 -1.35 3.29
C SER A 124 17.87 -1.24 4.81
N GLY A 125 16.63 -1.16 5.31
CA GLY A 125 16.40 -1.01 6.73
C GLY A 125 14.95 -0.77 7.11
N LEU A 126 14.79 -0.01 8.20
CA LEU A 126 13.50 0.30 8.80
C LEU A 126 13.04 1.67 8.32
N ALA A 127 11.79 1.77 7.86
CA ALA A 127 11.13 3.04 7.67
C ALA A 127 9.93 3.20 8.61
N VAL A 128 9.66 4.42 9.03
CA VAL A 128 8.54 4.78 9.89
C VAL A 128 7.82 5.97 9.26
N VAL A 129 6.51 5.85 9.13
CA VAL A 129 5.61 6.92 8.71
C VAL A 129 4.91 7.43 9.97
N THR A 130 5.05 8.72 10.26
CA THR A 130 4.41 9.40 11.39
C THR A 130 3.48 10.50 10.89
N ASN A 131 2.77 11.17 11.80
CA ASN A 131 2.00 12.38 11.50
C ASN A 131 2.87 13.61 11.15
N HIS A 132 4.19 13.62 11.42
CA HIS A 132 5.08 14.75 11.09
C HIS A 132 5.96 14.49 9.88
N ARG A 133 6.41 13.24 9.71
CA ARG A 133 7.45 12.90 8.74
C ARG A 133 7.43 11.43 8.34
N VAL A 134 8.24 11.13 7.33
CA VAL A 134 8.72 9.78 7.04
C VAL A 134 10.19 9.74 7.44
N ALA A 135 10.59 8.73 8.21
CA ALA A 135 11.97 8.49 8.57
C ALA A 135 12.42 7.11 8.09
N PHE A 136 13.60 7.04 7.49
CA PHE A 136 14.28 5.81 7.10
C PHE A 136 15.61 5.71 7.83
N GLY A 137 15.91 4.54 8.37
CA GLY A 137 17.21 4.20 8.92
C GLY A 137 17.65 2.82 8.41
N GLY A 138 18.68 2.82 7.58
CA GLY A 138 19.40 1.63 7.15
C GLY A 138 20.74 1.50 7.85
N ARG A 139 21.61 0.68 7.27
CA ARG A 139 22.94 0.41 7.84
C ARG A 139 23.89 1.59 7.66
N GLU A 140 23.79 2.27 6.52
CA GLU A 140 24.74 3.30 6.09
C GLU A 140 24.08 4.68 5.95
N GLN A 141 22.77 4.70 5.71
CA GLN A 141 22.00 5.88 5.40
C GLN A 141 20.87 6.09 6.40
N ARG A 142 20.69 7.35 6.78
CA ARG A 142 19.49 7.84 7.47
C ARG A 142 18.89 8.95 6.63
N ARG A 143 17.57 8.96 6.51
CA ARG A 143 16.88 9.97 5.73
C ARG A 143 15.53 10.29 6.31
N GLU A 144 15.20 11.58 6.34
CA GLU A 144 13.93 12.08 6.82
C GLU A 144 13.27 12.97 5.78
N TRP A 145 11.95 12.88 5.69
CA TRP A 145 11.10 13.73 4.85
C TRP A 145 9.98 14.29 5.71
N ARG A 146 10.02 15.59 6.00
CA ARG A 146 8.92 16.26 6.70
C ARG A 146 7.75 16.45 5.75
N HIS A 147 6.54 16.19 6.22
CA HIS A 147 5.34 16.29 5.38
C HIS A 147 5.09 17.71 4.86
N ALA A 148 5.51 18.72 5.62
CA ALA A 148 5.45 20.13 5.23
C ALA A 148 6.31 20.46 4.00
N ASP A 149 7.41 19.73 3.80
CA ASP A 149 8.35 19.97 2.69
C ASP A 149 8.06 19.08 1.47
N LEU A 150 7.24 18.04 1.66
CA LEU A 150 6.81 17.16 0.59
C LEU A 150 5.85 17.90 -0.34
N LEU A 151 5.97 17.68 -1.65
CA LEU A 151 4.93 18.02 -2.62
C LEU A 151 3.79 16.99 -2.58
N GLY A 152 4.15 15.73 -2.31
CA GLY A 152 3.23 14.61 -2.11
C GLY A 152 3.94 13.28 -2.36
N PRO A 153 3.34 12.16 -1.95
CA PRO A 153 3.83 10.85 -2.34
C PRO A 153 3.57 10.62 -3.84
N ALA A 154 4.54 10.02 -4.52
CA ALA A 154 4.41 9.65 -5.93
C ALA A 154 4.53 8.13 -6.05
N HIS A 155 3.39 7.44 -6.01
CA HIS A 155 3.31 5.98 -6.06
C HIS A 155 3.49 5.47 -7.49
N HIS A 156 4.44 4.58 -7.71
CA HIS A 156 4.66 4.00 -9.04
C HIS A 156 3.55 2.99 -9.38
N PRO A 157 2.89 3.05 -10.54
CA PRO A 157 1.77 2.16 -10.84
C PRO A 157 2.17 0.68 -10.87
N ASP A 158 3.37 0.37 -11.39
CA ASP A 158 3.79 -1.01 -11.69
C ASP A 158 4.90 -1.59 -10.79
N ALA A 159 5.40 -0.80 -9.83
CA ALA A 159 6.48 -1.21 -8.93
C ALA A 159 6.15 -0.82 -7.49
N PRO A 160 6.59 -1.56 -6.45
CA PRO A 160 6.30 -1.26 -5.05
C PRO A 160 7.15 -0.10 -4.51
N LEU A 161 7.28 0.94 -5.31
CA LEU A 161 8.07 2.13 -5.09
C LEU A 161 7.14 3.32 -4.81
N THR A 162 7.52 4.15 -3.85
CA THR A 162 6.96 5.48 -3.65
C THR A 162 8.07 6.50 -3.57
N LEU A 163 8.05 7.49 -4.46
CA LEU A 163 8.99 8.60 -4.45
C LEU A 163 8.46 9.75 -3.59
N LEU A 164 9.34 10.31 -2.77
CA LEU A 164 9.06 11.35 -1.80
C LEU A 164 9.69 12.66 -2.29
N HIS A 165 8.91 13.38 -3.11
CA HIS A 165 9.35 14.62 -3.73
C HIS A 165 9.30 15.76 -2.71
N THR A 166 10.43 16.42 -2.46
CA THR A 166 10.46 17.68 -1.71
C THR A 166 10.80 18.83 -2.64
N ALA A 167 10.37 20.05 -2.29
CA ALA A 167 10.67 21.24 -3.08
C ALA A 167 12.17 21.58 -3.09
N ALA A 168 12.90 21.23 -2.03
CA ALA A 168 14.28 21.66 -1.81
C ALA A 168 15.33 20.57 -2.10
N ALA A 169 14.95 19.30 -2.32
CA ALA A 169 15.95 18.24 -2.44
C ALA A 169 16.70 18.28 -3.76
N ALA A 170 18.04 18.29 -3.66
CA ALA A 170 18.93 18.12 -4.81
C ALA A 170 18.85 16.72 -5.46
N ARG A 171 18.37 15.71 -4.71
CA ARG A 171 18.22 14.33 -5.20
C ARG A 171 16.87 13.73 -4.82
N LEU A 172 16.13 13.30 -5.83
CA LEU A 172 14.89 12.56 -5.67
C LEU A 172 15.16 11.18 -5.06
N ALA A 173 14.40 10.85 -4.03
CA ALA A 173 14.50 9.59 -3.32
C ALA A 173 13.13 9.10 -2.87
N GLY A 174 13.08 7.85 -2.45
CA GLY A 174 11.84 7.22 -2.01
C GLY A 174 12.08 5.88 -1.34
N LEU A 175 10.99 5.16 -1.15
CA LEU A 175 10.96 3.88 -0.49
C LEU A 175 10.48 2.81 -1.46
N LEU A 176 11.25 1.73 -1.60
CA LEU A 176 10.78 0.47 -2.16
C LEU A 176 10.41 -0.45 -1.00
N VAL A 177 9.23 -1.05 -1.06
CA VAL A 177 8.72 -1.92 0.00
C VAL A 177 8.39 -3.31 -0.54
N PRO A 178 8.22 -4.32 0.33
CA PRO A 178 7.73 -5.62 -0.10
C PRO A 178 6.38 -5.51 -0.82
N ALA A 179 6.20 -6.26 -1.90
CA ALA A 179 4.97 -6.24 -2.70
C ALA A 179 3.72 -6.57 -1.85
N THR A 180 3.86 -7.41 -0.83
CA THR A 180 2.78 -7.79 0.09
C THR A 180 2.31 -6.64 0.98
N THR A 181 3.13 -5.60 1.19
CA THR A 181 2.81 -4.46 2.06
C THR A 181 2.54 -3.16 1.30
N VAL A 182 2.62 -3.18 -0.03
CA VAL A 182 2.61 -1.97 -0.86
C VAL A 182 1.31 -1.17 -0.72
N ALA A 183 0.14 -1.81 -0.86
CA ALA A 183 -1.16 -1.13 -0.79
C ALA A 183 -1.34 -0.44 0.55
N ASN A 184 -0.97 -1.14 1.62
CA ASN A 184 -1.06 -0.63 2.98
C ASN A 184 -0.09 0.52 3.23
N THR A 185 1.14 0.41 2.71
CA THR A 185 2.15 1.45 2.81
C THR A 185 1.71 2.73 2.11
N ARG A 186 1.20 2.60 0.87
CA ARG A 186 0.70 3.74 0.09
C ARG A 186 -0.44 4.45 0.80
N PHE A 187 -1.42 3.67 1.27
CA PHE A 187 -2.54 4.20 2.02
C PHE A 187 -2.11 5.01 3.25
N TYR A 188 -1.31 4.44 4.16
CA TYR A 188 -0.92 5.15 5.38
C TYR A 188 0.00 6.33 5.11
N LEU A 189 0.87 6.25 4.09
CA LEU A 189 1.72 7.37 3.70
C LEU A 189 0.88 8.53 3.15
N THR A 190 -0.04 8.25 2.23
CA THR A 190 -0.96 9.27 1.69
C THR A 190 -1.85 9.85 2.79
N LEU A 191 -2.36 9.00 3.69
CA LEU A 191 -3.18 9.45 4.81
C LEU A 191 -2.39 10.35 5.78
N ALA A 192 -1.14 10.00 6.08
CA ALA A 192 -0.28 10.80 6.96
C ALA A 192 0.03 12.19 6.36
N VAL A 193 0.38 12.24 5.07
CA VAL A 193 0.62 13.51 4.37
C VAL A 193 -0.65 14.35 4.31
N ALA A 194 -1.80 13.74 3.96
CA ALA A 194 -3.08 14.44 3.92
C ALA A 194 -3.51 14.94 5.30
N ALA A 195 -3.32 14.15 6.35
CA ALA A 195 -3.62 14.54 7.73
C ALA A 195 -2.77 15.73 8.17
N ALA A 196 -1.47 15.72 7.89
CA ALA A 196 -0.56 16.83 8.19
C ALA A 196 -0.94 18.15 7.49
N ARG A 197 -1.66 18.07 6.35
CA ARG A 197 -2.16 19.23 5.60
C ARG A 197 -3.62 19.59 5.88
N GLY A 198 -4.32 18.81 6.71
CA GLY A 198 -5.77 18.98 6.91
C GLY A 198 -6.62 18.53 5.71
N GLU A 199 -6.05 17.78 4.77
CA GLU A 199 -6.69 17.35 3.51
C GLU A 199 -7.23 15.91 3.58
N ARG A 200 -7.48 15.42 4.79
CA ARG A 200 -7.95 14.05 5.04
C ARG A 200 -9.27 13.73 4.33
N ALA A 201 -10.16 14.72 4.19
CA ALA A 201 -11.41 14.58 3.45
C ALA A 201 -11.20 14.24 1.97
N THR A 202 -10.10 14.71 1.36
CA THR A 202 -9.72 14.39 -0.03
C THR A 202 -9.41 12.89 -0.19
N VAL A 203 -8.72 12.29 0.78
CA VAL A 203 -8.41 10.85 0.76
C VAL A 203 -9.69 10.01 0.94
N VAL A 204 -10.61 10.44 1.80
CA VAL A 204 -11.91 9.78 1.96
C VAL A 204 -12.71 9.84 0.65
N ALA A 205 -12.77 11.00 -0.01
CA ALA A 205 -13.45 11.16 -1.29
C ALA A 205 -12.83 10.30 -2.40
N GLU A 206 -11.50 10.19 -2.44
CA GLU A 206 -10.81 9.29 -3.37
C GLU A 206 -11.18 7.83 -3.12
N LEU A 207 -11.18 7.39 -1.85
CA LEU A 207 -11.57 6.03 -1.48
C LEU A 207 -13.02 5.71 -1.83
N ASP A 208 -13.93 6.68 -1.67
CA ASP A 208 -15.33 6.56 -2.09
C ASP A 208 -15.43 6.39 -3.61
N ALA A 209 -14.69 7.18 -4.39
CA ALA A 209 -14.64 7.05 -5.84
C ALA A 209 -14.05 5.69 -6.29
N LEU A 210 -13.02 5.19 -5.59
CA LEU A 210 -12.45 3.87 -5.83
C LEU A 210 -13.44 2.75 -5.50
N ALA A 211 -14.19 2.87 -4.40
CA ALA A 211 -15.23 1.91 -4.02
C ALA A 211 -16.37 1.85 -5.05
N GLU A 212 -16.82 3.01 -5.55
CA GLU A 212 -17.82 3.09 -6.60
C GLU A 212 -17.32 2.45 -7.91
N ALA A 213 -16.08 2.78 -8.31
CA ALA A 213 -15.45 2.18 -9.48
C ALA A 213 -15.28 0.66 -9.36
N HIS A 214 -14.96 0.17 -8.15
CA HIS A 214 -14.85 -1.25 -7.84
C HIS A 214 -16.19 -1.97 -7.92
N GLN A 215 -17.28 -1.34 -7.44
CA GLN A 215 -18.63 -1.89 -7.57
C GLN A 215 -19.06 -2.05 -9.03
N ARG A 216 -18.75 -1.07 -9.89
CA ARG A 216 -19.04 -1.16 -11.34
C ARG A 216 -18.32 -2.32 -12.04
N ARG A 217 -17.27 -2.88 -11.43
CA ARG A 217 -16.47 -4.01 -11.96
C ARG A 217 -16.82 -5.35 -11.32
N ARG A 218 -17.98 -5.47 -10.67
CA ARG A 218 -18.43 -6.73 -10.07
C ARG A 218 -18.45 -7.86 -11.10
N PRO A 219 -17.81 -9.02 -10.84
CA PRO A 219 -17.83 -10.16 -11.76
C PRO A 219 -19.25 -10.63 -12.03
N THR A 220 -19.56 -10.89 -13.32
CA THR A 220 -20.86 -11.44 -13.73
C THR A 220 -20.75 -12.97 -13.86
N PRO A 221 -21.79 -13.72 -13.44
CA PRO A 221 -21.79 -15.17 -13.59
C PRO A 221 -21.65 -15.58 -15.08
N PRO A 222 -20.76 -16.54 -15.41
CA PRO A 222 -20.59 -16.98 -16.78
C PRO A 222 -21.82 -17.76 -17.26
N PRO A 223 -22.19 -17.68 -18.56
CA PRO A 223 -23.30 -18.44 -19.10
C PRO A 223 -23.00 -19.95 -19.04
N PRO A 224 -24.02 -20.78 -18.77
CA PRO A 224 -23.85 -22.23 -18.75
C PRO A 224 -23.52 -22.75 -20.14
N ALA A 225 -22.40 -23.46 -20.25
CA ALA A 225 -22.04 -24.23 -21.43
C ALA A 225 -23.09 -25.30 -21.70
N GLN A 226 -23.48 -25.39 -22.97
CA GLN A 226 -24.49 -26.34 -23.42
C GLN A 226 -23.82 -27.56 -24.08
N PRO A 227 -24.42 -28.77 -24.00
CA PRO A 227 -23.83 -29.96 -24.61
C PRO A 227 -23.53 -29.82 -26.12
N HIS A 228 -24.31 -29.03 -26.85
CA HIS A 228 -24.09 -28.82 -28.29
C HIS A 228 -22.87 -27.93 -28.61
N GLU A 229 -22.33 -27.21 -27.62
CA GLU A 229 -21.11 -26.40 -27.74
C GLU A 229 -19.83 -27.23 -27.57
N ALA A 230 -19.95 -28.52 -27.22
CA ALA A 230 -18.81 -29.39 -26.98
C ALA A 230 -17.94 -29.53 -28.24
N PRO A 231 -16.66 -29.12 -28.21
CA PRO A 231 -15.81 -29.19 -29.37
C PRO A 231 -15.53 -30.65 -29.71
N LEU A 232 -15.49 -30.98 -31.00
CA LEU A 232 -15.22 -32.35 -31.46
C LEU A 232 -13.85 -32.87 -31.00
N THR A 233 -12.91 -31.96 -30.71
CA THR A 233 -11.59 -32.27 -30.14
C THR A 233 -11.63 -32.70 -28.67
N ALA A 234 -12.71 -32.42 -27.94
CA ALA A 234 -12.87 -32.84 -26.55
C ALA A 234 -13.32 -34.31 -26.40
N VAL A 235 -13.65 -34.98 -27.50
CA VAL A 235 -13.83 -36.43 -27.53
C VAL A 235 -12.47 -37.06 -27.24
N ARG A 236 -12.25 -37.46 -25.98
CA ARG A 236 -11.08 -38.27 -25.64
C ARG A 236 -11.18 -39.59 -26.41
N PRO A 237 -10.20 -39.95 -27.26
CA PRO A 237 -10.17 -41.27 -27.85
C PRO A 237 -9.84 -42.27 -26.74
N GLU A 238 -10.85 -42.80 -26.05
CA GLU A 238 -10.72 -43.87 -25.04
C GLU A 238 -10.29 -45.23 -25.63
N ARG A 239 -9.51 -45.25 -26.72
CA ARG A 239 -9.00 -46.48 -27.35
C ARG A 239 -7.52 -46.39 -27.74
N ARG A 240 -6.67 -45.87 -26.87
CA ARG A 240 -5.21 -46.12 -26.91
C ARG A 240 -4.67 -46.52 -25.53
N ALA A 241 -5.38 -47.42 -24.86
CA ALA A 241 -4.88 -48.16 -23.71
C ALA A 241 -4.60 -49.61 -24.11
N VAL A 242 -3.70 -49.84 -25.08
CA VAL A 242 -2.96 -51.10 -25.24
C VAL A 242 -1.61 -50.79 -25.90
N ALA A 243 -0.54 -51.36 -25.34
CA ALA A 243 0.86 -51.39 -25.80
C ALA A 243 1.80 -50.22 -25.37
N ALA A 244 2.11 -50.17 -24.07
CA ALA A 244 3.46 -49.81 -23.63
C ALA A 244 4.20 -51.11 -23.35
N THR A 245 4.90 -51.64 -24.37
CA THR A 245 5.75 -52.82 -24.27
C THR A 245 6.98 -52.48 -23.44
N VAL A 246 7.23 -53.32 -22.43
CA VAL A 246 8.40 -53.33 -21.55
C VAL A 246 9.69 -53.36 -22.39
N VAL A 247 10.55 -52.34 -22.25
CA VAL A 247 11.99 -52.46 -22.58
C VAL A 247 12.74 -52.63 -21.27
N MET A 248 12.84 -53.87 -20.83
CA MET A 248 13.88 -54.32 -19.89
C MET A 248 15.17 -54.46 -20.71
N LEU A 249 16.01 -53.42 -20.71
CA LEU A 249 17.40 -53.60 -21.08
C LEU A 249 18.23 -53.58 -19.80
N ALA A 250 18.81 -54.74 -19.52
CA ALA A 250 19.70 -54.99 -18.41
C ALA A 250 20.93 -54.09 -18.47
N PHE A 251 21.23 -53.41 -17.36
CA PHE A 251 22.61 -53.04 -17.02
C PHE A 251 23.02 -53.84 -15.79
N ALA A 252 23.63 -54.98 -16.07
CA ALA A 252 24.42 -55.71 -15.11
C ALA A 252 25.76 -54.97 -14.88
N SER A 253 26.24 -55.06 -13.64
CA SER A 253 27.64 -55.03 -13.21
C SER A 253 28.48 -53.76 -13.45
N PHE A 254 28.73 -53.00 -12.37
CA PHE A 254 30.10 -52.87 -11.81
C PHE A 254 30.05 -52.20 -10.43
N SER A 255 30.30 -52.96 -9.38
CA SER A 255 30.66 -52.49 -8.05
C SER A 255 32.04 -53.04 -7.72
N ALA A 256 33.06 -52.17 -7.72
CA ALA A 256 34.32 -52.28 -6.97
C ALA A 256 35.41 -51.48 -7.70
N ASN A 257 35.79 -50.33 -7.15
CA ASN A 257 37.17 -50.13 -6.71
C ASN A 257 37.28 -48.88 -5.83
N ALA A 258 37.87 -49.11 -4.67
CA ALA A 258 38.36 -48.10 -3.76
C ALA A 258 39.81 -47.73 -4.13
N GLY A 259 40.17 -46.48 -3.86
CA GLY A 259 41.56 -46.10 -3.57
C GLY A 259 42.21 -45.13 -4.56
N GLY A 260 42.70 -44.01 -4.02
CA GLY A 260 43.91 -43.36 -4.51
C GLY A 260 43.80 -41.91 -4.94
N ALA A 261 44.04 -41.01 -3.98
CA ALA A 261 44.96 -39.87 -4.02
C ALA A 261 44.96 -38.86 -5.20
N GLU A 262 44.72 -37.60 -4.82
CA GLU A 262 45.68 -36.48 -4.98
C GLU A 262 46.13 -36.08 -6.41
N GLN A 263 45.46 -35.06 -6.98
CA GLN A 263 46.08 -33.82 -7.51
C GLN A 263 45.07 -32.91 -8.23
N ASP A 264 44.86 -31.72 -7.66
CA ASP A 264 44.45 -30.47 -8.34
C ASP A 264 45.75 -29.82 -8.93
N PRO A 265 45.76 -28.93 -9.95
CA PRO A 265 44.66 -28.10 -10.45
C PRO A 265 44.53 -27.92 -11.97
N GLY A 266 43.33 -27.54 -12.43
CA GLY A 266 43.14 -27.12 -13.81
C GLY A 266 41.72 -26.73 -14.19
N ARG A 267 41.32 -25.50 -13.83
CA ARG A 267 40.35 -24.62 -14.51
C ARG A 267 39.67 -25.22 -15.75
N TYR A 268 38.34 -25.37 -15.72
CA TYR A 268 37.45 -24.87 -16.76
C TYR A 268 36.08 -24.55 -16.14
N GLU A 269 35.64 -23.32 -16.35
CA GLU A 269 34.29 -22.82 -16.07
C GLU A 269 33.27 -23.51 -16.98
N ILE A 270 32.08 -23.80 -16.45
CA ILE A 270 30.75 -23.41 -16.96
C ILE A 270 29.77 -23.76 -15.83
N GLY A 271 29.36 -22.74 -15.07
CA GLY A 271 28.35 -22.86 -14.02
C GLY A 271 26.95 -22.69 -14.61
N ALA A 272 26.20 -23.79 -14.69
CA ALA A 272 24.76 -23.78 -14.83
C ALA A 272 24.20 -24.96 -14.02
N GLU A 273 24.10 -24.78 -12.71
CA GLU A 273 23.33 -25.69 -11.87
C GLU A 273 22.36 -24.90 -11.00
N VAL A 274 21.08 -25.21 -11.23
CA VAL A 274 19.93 -24.80 -10.45
C VAL A 274 19.95 -25.63 -9.17
N LEU A 275 20.33 -25.02 -8.05
CA LEU A 275 20.17 -25.63 -6.74
C LEU A 275 18.94 -25.06 -6.03
N ASP A 276 17.86 -25.84 -6.05
CA ASP A 276 16.68 -25.67 -5.20
C ASP A 276 17.10 -25.93 -3.74
N THR A 277 17.47 -24.86 -3.04
CA THR A 277 17.90 -24.92 -1.64
C THR A 277 16.72 -24.57 -0.75
N ARG A 278 15.89 -25.58 -0.46
CA ARG A 278 14.87 -25.53 0.59
C ARG A 278 15.53 -25.83 1.94
N GLY A 279 16.02 -24.78 2.62
CA GLY A 279 16.56 -24.84 3.98
C GLY A 279 15.68 -24.05 4.97
N PRO A 280 15.38 -24.60 6.16
CA PRO A 280 14.42 -24.03 7.12
C PRO A 280 15.05 -22.90 7.93
N TRP A 281 14.36 -21.76 8.01
CA TRP A 281 14.75 -20.67 8.91
C TRP A 281 14.04 -20.88 10.25
N ALA A 282 14.72 -21.54 11.18
CA ALA A 282 14.50 -21.38 12.60
C ALA A 282 15.51 -20.34 13.10
N ILE A 283 15.08 -19.08 13.26
CA ILE A 283 15.86 -18.09 13.99
C ILE A 283 15.56 -18.32 15.47
N GLY A 284 16.53 -18.90 16.16
CA GLY A 284 16.53 -19.03 17.61
C GLY A 284 16.55 -17.66 18.26
N ALA A 285 15.60 -17.41 19.15
CA ALA A 285 15.68 -16.33 20.12
C ALA A 285 16.85 -16.61 21.06
N VAL A 286 17.88 -15.76 21.01
CA VAL A 286 18.90 -15.71 22.06
C VAL A 286 18.25 -15.03 23.27
N VAL A 287 17.81 -15.85 24.22
CA VAL A 287 17.39 -15.41 25.55
C VAL A 287 18.65 -15.22 26.40
N PRO A 288 18.96 -14.03 26.93
CA PRO A 288 20.03 -13.88 27.90
C PRO A 288 19.61 -14.55 29.22
N THR A 289 20.30 -15.63 29.56
CA THR A 289 20.15 -16.33 30.84
C THR A 289 20.82 -15.51 31.95
N LEU A 290 20.03 -14.96 32.88
CA LEU A 290 20.55 -14.47 34.15
C LEU A 290 20.70 -15.66 35.12
N PRO A 291 21.76 -15.71 35.96
CA PRO A 291 21.93 -16.79 36.93
C PRO A 291 20.89 -16.66 38.05
N ALA A 292 20.11 -17.72 38.25
CA ALA A 292 19.19 -17.87 39.36
C ALA A 292 19.97 -18.35 40.61
N GLU A 293 19.91 -17.58 41.70
CA GLU A 293 20.28 -18.07 43.03
C GLU A 293 19.16 -18.96 43.61
N PRO A 294 19.50 -20.01 44.37
CA PRO A 294 18.51 -20.91 44.94
C PRO A 294 17.92 -20.35 46.24
N VAL A 295 16.62 -20.06 46.25
CA VAL A 295 15.85 -19.78 47.48
C VAL A 295 14.96 -20.97 47.80
N THR A 296 15.19 -21.56 48.97
CA THR A 296 14.40 -22.63 49.61
C THR A 296 13.03 -22.13 50.07
N PRO A 297 11.97 -22.97 50.04
CA PRO A 297 10.66 -22.61 50.56
C PRO A 297 10.59 -22.83 52.07
N GLY A 298 10.35 -21.76 52.82
CA GLY A 298 10.00 -21.78 54.24
C GLY A 298 8.63 -21.15 54.42
N VAL A 299 7.62 -21.98 54.70
CA VAL A 299 6.32 -21.58 55.21
C VAL A 299 6.50 -21.17 56.66
N ASP A 300 6.04 -19.98 57.04
CA ASP A 300 5.35 -19.82 58.33
C ASP A 300 4.54 -18.51 58.41
N LEU A 301 3.30 -18.70 58.85
CA LEU A 301 2.33 -17.70 59.27
C LEU A 301 2.75 -17.12 60.62
N SER A 302 2.77 -15.79 60.77
CA SER A 302 2.49 -15.10 62.06
C SER A 302 2.46 -13.58 61.89
N THR A 303 1.25 -13.02 62.02
CA THR A 303 0.99 -11.65 62.50
C THR A 303 1.31 -11.61 64.00
N PRO A 304 1.92 -10.55 64.58
CA PRO A 304 1.09 -9.52 65.23
C PRO A 304 1.66 -8.07 65.32
N ALA A 305 0.72 -7.12 65.36
CA ALA A 305 0.56 -5.99 66.31
C ALA A 305 1.64 -4.90 66.56
N ILE A 306 1.20 -3.66 66.26
CA ILE A 306 1.19 -2.40 67.09
C ILE A 306 2.51 -1.63 67.39
N GLY A 307 2.63 -0.45 66.74
CA GLY A 307 2.96 0.89 67.29
C GLY A 307 4.43 1.30 67.53
N PRO A 308 4.78 2.60 67.76
CA PRO A 308 4.07 3.89 67.60
C PRO A 308 4.87 5.01 66.85
N VAL A 309 4.25 6.21 66.77
CA VAL A 309 4.61 7.53 66.15
C VAL A 309 5.88 8.23 66.73
N PRO A 310 6.53 9.25 66.09
CA PRO A 310 6.10 10.69 66.06
C PRO A 310 6.36 11.39 64.67
N ALA A 311 5.61 12.38 64.15
CA ALA A 311 5.26 13.78 64.52
C ALA A 311 6.37 14.86 64.32
N VAL A 312 5.95 16.06 63.80
CA VAL A 312 6.61 17.41 63.80
C VAL A 312 7.50 17.72 62.56
N SER A 313 7.56 18.86 61.84
CA SER A 313 6.99 20.26 61.75
C SER A 313 7.32 20.80 60.34
N ARG A 314 6.55 21.62 59.59
CA ARG A 314 6.18 23.06 59.64
C ARG A 314 7.31 24.12 59.80
N GLY A 315 7.36 25.07 58.87
CA GLY A 315 8.05 26.38 58.92
C GLY A 315 8.61 26.75 57.53
N ASP A 316 8.00 27.63 56.73
CA ASP A 316 7.88 29.10 56.77
C ASP A 316 8.94 29.85 55.92
N ALA A 317 8.45 30.88 55.21
CA ALA A 317 9.12 31.75 54.24
C ALA A 317 10.15 32.73 54.88
N PRO A 318 10.89 33.52 54.07
CA PRO A 318 10.44 34.92 53.88
C PRO A 318 10.78 35.62 52.54
N ALA A 319 9.93 36.62 52.25
CA ALA A 319 10.10 37.96 51.64
C ALA A 319 11.27 38.35 50.71
N GLY A 320 10.93 39.08 49.63
CA GLY A 320 11.81 39.74 48.65
C GLY A 320 12.47 41.06 49.11
N PRO A 321 12.99 41.89 48.17
CA PRO A 321 12.17 43.01 47.67
C PRO A 321 12.34 43.42 46.18
N THR A 322 11.41 44.30 45.82
CA THR A 322 10.99 45.06 44.63
C THR A 322 11.97 46.01 43.89
N SER A 323 11.83 46.04 42.54
CA SER A 323 11.59 47.20 41.62
C SER A 323 12.69 48.26 41.32
N PRO A 324 12.51 49.22 40.36
CA PRO A 324 12.00 49.14 38.96
C PRO A 324 12.74 50.08 37.93
N GLY A 325 12.51 49.85 36.62
CA GLY A 325 12.14 50.88 35.61
C GLY A 325 13.20 51.73 34.86
N THR A 326 13.11 51.75 33.52
CA THR A 326 12.85 52.95 32.64
C THR A 326 13.64 52.90 31.29
N PRO A 327 13.02 53.26 30.14
CA PRO A 327 13.59 53.19 28.79
C PRO A 327 14.13 54.54 28.26
N GLY A 328 14.91 54.51 27.18
CA GLY A 328 15.27 55.73 26.43
C GLY A 328 16.11 55.44 25.17
N GLY A 329 15.59 55.80 23.99
CA GLY A 329 16.31 55.73 22.72
C GLY A 329 17.10 56.99 22.39
N THR A 330 17.95 56.92 21.36
CA THR A 330 18.35 58.02 20.46
C THR A 330 19.29 57.49 19.36
N THR A 331 18.83 57.51 18.11
CA THR A 331 19.63 57.92 16.93
C THR A 331 19.67 59.46 16.88
N PRO A 332 20.42 60.18 16.01
CA PRO A 332 21.33 59.79 14.90
C PRO A 332 22.71 60.52 14.99
N THR A 333 23.61 60.38 14.01
CA THR A 333 24.18 61.50 13.20
C THR A 333 25.26 61.00 12.22
N GLU A 334 25.11 61.49 11.00
CA GLU A 334 25.87 61.41 9.76
C GLU A 334 27.17 62.26 9.77
N ARG A 335 28.26 61.76 9.15
CA ARG A 335 29.37 62.54 8.54
C ARG A 335 30.26 61.57 7.73
N VAL A 336 30.28 61.55 6.40
CA VAL A 336 30.78 62.51 5.38
C VAL A 336 32.32 62.68 5.38
N GLU A 337 32.90 62.05 4.35
CA GLU A 337 34.04 62.42 3.47
C GLU A 337 35.54 62.20 3.81
N THR A 338 36.11 61.19 3.13
CA THR A 338 37.28 61.17 2.17
C THR A 338 38.69 61.67 2.59
N PRO A 339 39.77 61.53 1.77
CA PRO A 339 40.13 60.53 0.75
C PRO A 339 41.60 60.00 0.89
N ASN A 340 41.89 58.85 0.28
CA ASN A 340 43.18 58.49 -0.35
C ASN A 340 42.99 57.07 -0.93
N GLY A 341 43.30 56.71 -2.17
CA GLY A 341 44.17 57.32 -3.16
C GLY A 341 45.14 56.25 -3.66
N GLY A 342 44.89 55.68 -4.85
CA GLY A 342 45.96 55.19 -5.75
C GLY A 342 46.09 53.67 -5.98
N GLY A 343 45.95 53.29 -7.25
CA GLY A 343 46.46 52.03 -7.86
C GLY A 343 45.33 51.04 -8.22
N GLY A 344 44.79 50.95 -9.43
CA GLY A 344 45.39 51.19 -10.75
C GLY A 344 45.83 49.84 -11.34
N SER A 345 44.90 49.14 -12.01
CA SER A 345 45.14 48.21 -13.13
C SER A 345 43.82 47.56 -13.57
N ASP A 346 43.38 47.89 -14.78
CA ASP A 346 42.36 47.23 -15.61
C ASP A 346 42.86 47.41 -17.07
N PRO A 347 42.40 46.67 -18.11
CA PRO A 347 41.58 45.46 -18.10
C PRO A 347 42.14 44.33 -19.01
N GLY A 348 41.82 43.09 -18.66
CA GLY A 348 41.94 41.92 -19.55
C GLY A 348 40.57 41.48 -20.04
N THR A 349 40.05 42.16 -21.07
CA THR A 349 38.76 41.87 -21.71
C THR A 349 38.82 40.52 -22.44
N ALA A 350 38.17 39.49 -21.87
CA ALA A 350 37.84 38.27 -22.59
C ALA A 350 36.51 38.46 -23.36
N PRO A 351 36.40 37.98 -24.61
CA PRO A 351 35.22 38.21 -25.44
C PRO A 351 33.98 37.47 -24.91
N ALA A 352 32.87 38.19 -24.89
CA ALA A 352 31.54 37.66 -24.62
C ALA A 352 31.16 36.56 -25.64
N PRO A 353 30.52 35.46 -25.21
CA PRO A 353 29.92 34.51 -26.13
C PRO A 353 28.76 35.18 -26.88
N ALA A 354 28.73 34.98 -28.20
CA ALA A 354 27.71 35.49 -29.10
C ALA A 354 26.29 35.05 -28.68
N PRO A 355 25.26 35.87 -28.91
CA PRO A 355 23.87 35.45 -28.72
C PRO A 355 23.56 34.31 -29.69
N THR A 356 23.23 33.15 -29.15
CA THR A 356 22.65 32.05 -29.94
C THR A 356 21.25 32.50 -30.36
N THR A 357 21.10 32.72 -31.66
CA THR A 357 19.82 32.94 -32.32
C THR A 357 18.86 31.80 -31.98
N ALA A 358 17.69 32.16 -31.43
CA ALA A 358 16.59 31.24 -31.24
C ALA A 358 16.17 30.63 -32.59
N PRO A 359 15.84 29.33 -32.66
CA PRO A 359 15.29 28.75 -33.88
C PRO A 359 13.90 29.35 -34.14
N VAL A 360 13.74 29.88 -35.35
CA VAL A 360 12.45 30.31 -35.92
C VAL A 360 11.46 29.14 -35.84
N PRO A 361 10.20 29.34 -35.40
CA PRO A 361 9.19 28.31 -35.47
C PRO A 361 8.96 27.96 -36.95
N THR A 362 9.27 26.72 -37.31
CA THR A 362 8.92 26.15 -38.61
C THR A 362 7.40 26.01 -38.65
N THR A 363 6.77 26.87 -39.45
CA THR A 363 5.37 26.78 -39.83
C THR A 363 5.12 25.41 -40.49
N ALA A 364 4.29 24.58 -39.85
CA ALA A 364 3.84 23.33 -40.44
C ALA A 364 3.06 23.62 -41.74
N PRO A 365 3.24 22.83 -42.81
CA PRO A 365 2.48 22.98 -44.04
C PRO A 365 1.00 22.72 -43.79
N ALA A 366 0.15 23.63 -44.27
CA ALA A 366 -1.29 23.53 -44.23
C ALA A 366 -1.78 22.24 -44.94
N PRO A 367 -2.77 21.52 -44.37
CA PRO A 367 -3.39 20.40 -45.06
C PRO A 367 -4.14 20.87 -46.32
N PRO A 368 -4.22 20.02 -47.36
CA PRO A 368 -4.96 20.35 -48.59
C PRO A 368 -6.47 20.53 -48.31
N PRO A 369 -7.16 21.33 -49.14
CA PRO A 369 -8.57 21.61 -48.97
C PRO A 369 -9.41 20.35 -49.16
N VAL A 370 -10.25 20.05 -48.18
CA VAL A 370 -11.29 19.01 -48.28
C VAL A 370 -12.41 19.59 -49.13
N GLU A 371 -12.53 19.08 -50.35
CA GLU A 371 -13.68 19.32 -51.21
C GLU A 371 -14.92 18.62 -50.62
N GLY A 372 -16.03 19.35 -50.57
CA GLY A 372 -17.38 18.78 -50.69
C GLY A 372 -17.96 18.10 -49.46
N THR A 373 -18.55 18.87 -48.54
CA THR A 373 -19.79 18.42 -47.90
C THR A 373 -20.73 19.60 -47.71
N THR A 374 -21.83 19.52 -48.44
CA THR A 374 -22.96 20.44 -48.51
C THR A 374 -23.60 20.66 -47.12
N PRO A 375 -23.85 21.90 -46.69
CA PRO A 375 -24.64 22.15 -45.48
C PRO A 375 -26.12 21.77 -45.73
N PRO A 376 -26.80 21.10 -44.77
CA PRO A 376 -28.24 20.90 -44.86
C PRO A 376 -28.97 22.23 -44.67
N ALA A 377 -30.05 22.38 -45.44
CA ALA A 377 -30.89 23.56 -45.55
C ALA A 377 -31.46 24.04 -44.19
N PRO A 378 -31.69 25.35 -44.02
CA PRO A 378 -32.35 25.89 -42.84
C PRO A 378 -33.84 25.49 -42.83
N ALA A 379 -34.26 24.81 -41.75
CA ALA A 379 -35.66 24.54 -41.47
C ALA A 379 -36.41 25.82 -41.07
N PRO A 380 -37.70 25.97 -41.44
CA PRO A 380 -38.45 27.19 -41.24
C PRO A 380 -38.82 27.44 -39.77
N THR A 381 -38.77 28.71 -39.40
CA THR A 381 -39.21 29.30 -38.14
C THR A 381 -40.71 29.12 -37.92
N PRO A 382 -41.17 28.56 -36.78
CA PRO A 382 -42.52 28.80 -36.30
C PRO A 382 -42.52 29.97 -35.31
N THR A 383 -43.17 31.06 -35.71
CA THR A 383 -43.68 32.11 -34.82
C THR A 383 -44.93 31.59 -34.10
N THR A 384 -44.89 31.51 -32.77
CA THR A 384 -46.12 31.64 -31.96
C THR A 384 -45.80 32.09 -30.54
N THR A 385 -46.17 33.35 -30.29
CA THR A 385 -46.43 33.96 -28.99
C THR A 385 -47.40 33.10 -28.18
N THR A 386 -47.03 32.71 -26.96
CA THR A 386 -47.98 32.29 -25.92
C THR A 386 -47.44 32.72 -24.55
N ALA A 387 -48.31 33.38 -23.80
CA ALA A 387 -48.08 33.99 -22.50
C ALA A 387 -47.65 32.98 -21.42
N PRO A 388 -46.93 33.41 -20.37
CA PRO A 388 -46.52 32.52 -19.28
C PRO A 388 -47.72 32.12 -18.41
N ALA A 389 -47.92 30.81 -18.27
CA ALA A 389 -48.80 30.21 -17.27
C ALA A 389 -48.20 30.35 -15.86
N PRO A 390 -49.03 30.53 -14.81
CA PRO A 390 -48.56 30.69 -13.44
C PRO A 390 -47.97 29.37 -12.88
N ALA A 391 -46.96 29.53 -12.02
CA ALA A 391 -46.25 28.44 -11.36
C ALA A 391 -47.18 27.53 -10.53
N PRO A 392 -46.95 26.21 -10.50
CA PRO A 392 -47.66 25.31 -9.60
C PRO A 392 -47.19 25.56 -8.16
N SER A 393 -48.15 25.92 -7.31
CA SER A 393 -48.00 26.03 -5.86
C SER A 393 -47.50 24.73 -5.25
N SER A 394 -46.41 24.81 -4.49
CA SER A 394 -45.91 23.72 -3.64
C SER A 394 -47.00 23.24 -2.67
N PRO A 395 -47.17 21.91 -2.48
CA PRO A 395 -48.05 21.41 -1.43
C PRO A 395 -47.50 21.74 -0.03
N PRO A 396 -48.37 21.94 0.97
CA PRO A 396 -47.96 22.26 2.34
C PRO A 396 -47.19 21.08 2.97
N PRO A 397 -46.24 21.35 3.89
CA PRO A 397 -45.53 20.31 4.59
C PRO A 397 -46.50 19.50 5.46
N THR A 398 -46.55 18.19 5.22
CA THR A 398 -47.21 17.23 6.11
C THR A 398 -46.53 17.30 7.48
N ALA A 399 -47.32 17.63 8.50
CA ALA A 399 -46.90 17.66 9.88
C ALA A 399 -46.31 16.30 10.30
N ALA A 400 -45.10 16.33 10.85
CA ALA A 400 -44.48 15.18 11.48
C ALA A 400 -45.34 14.71 12.68
N PRO A 401 -45.56 13.40 12.85
CA PRO A 401 -46.22 12.89 14.05
C PRO A 401 -45.35 13.17 15.29
N ALA A 402 -46.01 13.62 16.35
CA ALA A 402 -45.40 13.86 17.65
C ALA A 402 -44.74 12.58 18.22
N PRO A 403 -43.61 12.69 18.93
CA PRO A 403 -42.99 11.54 19.58
C PRO A 403 -43.93 10.98 20.65
N THR A 404 -44.35 9.73 20.45
CA THR A 404 -45.05 8.96 21.47
C THR A 404 -44.02 8.50 22.49
N ASN A 405 -44.10 9.01 23.72
CA ASN A 405 -43.31 8.54 24.85
C ASN A 405 -43.56 7.03 25.07
N PRO A 406 -42.51 6.18 25.15
CA PRO A 406 -42.69 4.80 25.57
C PRO A 406 -43.06 4.74 27.05
N PRO A 407 -43.91 3.80 27.48
CA PRO A 407 -44.22 3.59 28.88
C PRO A 407 -42.97 3.12 29.64
N SER A 408 -42.68 3.78 30.75
CA SER A 408 -41.73 3.34 31.76
C SER A 408 -42.09 1.94 32.25
N SER A 409 -41.35 0.93 31.78
CA SER A 409 -41.35 -0.41 32.35
C SER A 409 -40.06 -0.58 33.14
N SER A 410 -40.22 -0.53 34.46
CA SER A 410 -39.24 -0.90 35.46
C SER A 410 -39.12 -2.43 35.52
N ASP A 411 -38.03 -2.98 34.97
CA ASP A 411 -37.45 -4.25 35.43
C ASP A 411 -35.99 -4.39 34.94
N PRO A 412 -34.97 -4.35 35.81
CA PRO A 412 -33.58 -4.54 35.42
C PRO A 412 -33.24 -6.03 35.40
N ARG A 413 -33.61 -6.72 34.31
CA ARG A 413 -33.03 -8.05 34.02
C ARG A 413 -31.88 -7.90 33.04
N LEU A 414 -30.68 -7.97 33.61
CA LEU A 414 -29.39 -8.10 32.93
C LEU A 414 -29.42 -9.30 31.96
N LEU A 415 -29.77 -9.06 30.70
CA LEU A 415 -29.43 -9.96 29.61
C LEU A 415 -28.02 -9.58 29.13
N THR A 416 -27.04 -10.21 29.77
CA THR A 416 -25.66 -10.28 29.29
C THR A 416 -25.66 -11.11 28.02
N VAL A 417 -25.98 -10.47 26.89
CA VAL A 417 -25.71 -11.03 25.57
C VAL A 417 -24.21 -10.95 25.36
N CYS A 418 -23.52 -12.04 25.69
CA CYS A 418 -22.14 -12.28 25.29
C CYS A 418 -22.11 -12.29 23.75
N LEU A 419 -21.74 -11.15 23.16
CA LEU A 419 -21.20 -11.12 21.81
C LEU A 419 -19.92 -11.96 21.85
N ASP A 420 -20.00 -13.14 21.27
CA ASP A 420 -18.89 -14.07 21.08
C ASP A 420 -17.82 -13.35 20.22
N PRO A 421 -16.67 -12.97 20.77
CA PRO A 421 -15.62 -12.35 19.98
C PRO A 421 -15.06 -13.43 19.06
N ILE A 422 -15.13 -13.14 17.77
CA ILE A 422 -14.44 -13.86 16.69
C ILE A 422 -13.09 -14.35 17.20
N GLN A 423 -12.97 -15.67 17.34
CA GLN A 423 -11.72 -16.35 17.66
C GLN A 423 -10.73 -16.11 16.51
N LEU A 424 -9.96 -15.03 16.62
CA LEU A 424 -8.66 -14.93 15.97
C LEU A 424 -7.71 -15.88 16.71
N PRO A 425 -6.86 -16.65 16.01
CA PRO A 425 -5.89 -17.51 16.67
C PRO A 425 -4.94 -16.66 17.53
N LEU A 426 -5.10 -16.81 18.84
CA LEU A 426 -4.39 -16.10 19.89
C LEU A 426 -2.89 -16.41 19.82
N LEU A 427 -2.10 -15.35 19.75
CA LEU A 427 -0.78 -15.32 20.37
C LEU A 427 -0.98 -15.30 21.90
N ASP A 428 -0.14 -16.05 22.61
CA ASP A 428 -0.16 -16.25 24.06
C ASP A 428 -0.30 -14.93 24.86
N PRO A 429 -1.25 -14.84 25.80
CA PRO A 429 -1.32 -13.73 26.75
C PRO A 429 -0.37 -14.00 27.92
N LEU A 430 0.86 -13.49 27.80
CA LEU A 430 1.77 -13.37 28.93
C LEU A 430 1.39 -12.16 29.80
N LEU A 431 1.11 -12.44 31.07
CA LEU A 431 1.26 -11.59 32.25
C LEU A 431 0.13 -10.58 32.58
N CYS A 432 -0.71 -10.97 33.55
CA CYS A 432 -1.16 -10.07 34.62
C CYS A 432 -0.75 -10.69 35.97
N PRO A 433 -0.13 -9.92 36.89
CA PRO A 433 0.09 -10.37 38.26
C PRO A 433 -1.23 -10.34 39.03
N ARG A 434 -1.45 -11.34 39.90
CA ARG A 434 -2.54 -11.36 40.86
C ARG A 434 -2.10 -10.61 42.13
N ASP A 435 -2.89 -9.63 42.53
CA ASP A 435 -3.02 -9.22 43.94
C ASP A 435 -4.00 -10.16 44.66
#